data_AF-A0A844WUV1-F1
#
_entry.id   AF-A0A844WUV1-F1
#
_cell.length_a   1.000
_cell.length_b   1.000
_cell.length_c   1.000
_cell.angle_alpha   90.00
_cell.angle_beta   90.00
_cell.angle_gamma   90.00
#
_symmetry.space_group_name_H-M   'P 1'
#
loop_
_entity.id
_entity.type
_entity.pdbx_description
1 polymer ?
#
loop_
_entity_poly.entity_id
_entity_poly.type
_entity_poly.pdbx_seq_one_letter_code
_entity_poly.pdbx_strand_id
1 'polypeptide(L)'
;MSSWHSQALVGKKGNRSDAIILSPSPFINFVRPDLVWGTDENAGPVDIWNSQKGFLVQSINPYSYALNFPTTGADGLYFDLDIEGVDASQLTWEPVTHEGITATVEWKIGKWDDWLDNPEDVTRVTLTGPKLNNSWLAESPSYPGLVYKPNLPQTFELVGKDSKGHEVVTYGFVLQKWFVLRDADDRWPGVPSHAKWCEGLGYRLPKAKDLTNAICLDYDHNPDNDLCRGVVGATPSSSGNHYQRRIGAGFFTEWGKMYYYYGARFGNDGYSVSDPSTDNKTYFAVTSFDGEVLRTPLNVGYEGLCVTP
;
A
#
# COMPACT_ATOMS: atom_id res chain seq x y z
N MET A 1 53.42 -39.84 67.73
CA MET A 1 52.94 -40.70 66.64
C MET A 1 52.23 -39.76 65.66
N SER A 2 52.94 -39.29 64.63
CA SER A 2 52.77 -39.68 63.20
C SER A 2 51.39 -39.26 62.67
N SER A 3 51.20 -38.58 61.55
CA SER A 3 52.03 -38.31 60.38
C SER A 3 51.33 -37.20 59.58
N TRP A 4 52.12 -36.41 58.85
CA TRP A 4 51.68 -35.59 57.74
C TRP A 4 51.00 -36.43 56.65
N HIS A 5 50.08 -35.82 55.88
CA HIS A 5 50.00 -35.91 54.41
C HIS A 5 49.08 -34.79 53.90
N SER A 6 49.66 -33.87 53.13
CA SER A 6 48.94 -32.94 52.25
C SER A 6 48.77 -33.59 50.88
N GLN A 7 47.56 -33.54 50.30
CA GLN A 7 47.36 -33.50 48.85
C GLN A 7 46.17 -32.58 48.52
N ALA A 8 46.42 -31.64 47.62
CA ALA A 8 45.45 -30.74 46.99
C ALA A 8 44.80 -31.40 45.75
N LEU A 9 43.74 -30.76 45.24
CA LEU A 9 43.06 -30.85 43.92
C LEU A 9 41.53 -30.87 44.18
N VAL A 10 40.61 -30.17 43.52
CA VAL A 10 40.57 -29.33 42.33
C VAL A 10 39.29 -28.48 42.42
N GLY A 11 39.30 -27.28 41.84
CA GLY A 11 38.23 -26.31 41.94
C GLY A 11 36.86 -26.77 41.42
N LYS A 12 35.83 -26.44 42.19
CA LYS A 12 34.46 -26.32 41.67
C LYS A 12 34.28 -24.91 41.12
N LYS A 13 34.59 -24.72 39.83
CA LYS A 13 34.01 -23.63 39.05
C LYS A 13 32.52 -23.92 38.94
N GLY A 14 31.70 -23.03 39.51
CA GLY A 14 30.27 -23.05 39.28
C GLY A 14 30.01 -22.91 37.78
N ASN A 15 29.33 -23.90 37.19
CA ASN A 15 28.69 -23.76 35.90
C ASN A 15 27.59 -22.70 36.05
N ARG A 16 27.92 -21.43 35.79
CA ARG A 16 26.94 -20.53 35.22
C ARG A 16 26.75 -21.01 33.80
N SER A 17 25.63 -21.68 33.56
CA SER A 17 25.09 -21.79 32.22
C SER A 17 24.66 -20.39 31.82
N ASP A 18 25.59 -19.61 31.27
CA ASP A 18 25.24 -18.40 30.54
C ASP A 18 24.43 -18.88 29.34
N ALA A 19 23.10 -18.74 29.44
CA ALA A 19 22.22 -18.95 28.30
C ALA A 19 22.66 -17.94 27.23
N ILE A 20 23.27 -18.43 26.15
CA ILE A 20 23.46 -17.63 24.95
C ILE A 20 22.07 -17.41 24.38
N ILE A 21 21.42 -16.33 24.79
CA ILE A 21 20.26 -15.80 24.08
C ILE A 21 20.83 -15.28 22.76
N LEU A 22 20.79 -16.12 21.72
CA LEU A 22 20.95 -15.64 20.36
C LEU A 22 19.83 -14.63 20.16
N SER A 23 20.17 -13.35 20.00
CA SER A 23 19.21 -12.37 19.51
C SER A 23 18.62 -12.93 18.21
N PRO A 24 17.29 -12.93 18.04
CA PRO A 24 16.69 -13.41 16.80
C PRO A 24 17.31 -12.65 15.62
N SER A 25 17.57 -13.36 14.53
CA SER A 25 18.02 -12.75 13.28
C SER A 25 17.04 -11.63 12.91
N PRO A 26 17.52 -10.43 12.52
CA PRO A 26 16.65 -9.33 12.16
C PRO A 26 15.62 -9.71 11.10
N PHE A 27 14.39 -9.22 11.24
CA PHE A 27 13.29 -9.59 10.35
C PHE A 27 12.26 -8.47 10.22
N ILE A 28 11.43 -8.57 9.19
CA ILE A 28 10.30 -7.68 8.92
C ILE A 28 9.04 -8.53 8.95
N ASN A 29 8.16 -8.27 9.91
CA ASN A 29 6.94 -9.07 10.09
C ASN A 29 5.69 -8.38 9.55
N PHE A 30 5.68 -7.05 9.63
CA PHE A 30 4.59 -6.23 9.14
C PHE A 30 5.09 -5.09 8.27
N VAL A 31 4.23 -4.65 7.36
CA VAL A 31 4.39 -3.41 6.62
C VAL A 31 3.13 -2.57 6.77
N ARG A 32 3.32 -1.31 7.12
CA ARG A 32 2.27 -0.43 7.61
C ARG A 32 1.98 0.69 6.61
N PRO A 33 0.93 0.55 5.77
CA PRO A 33 0.29 1.70 5.15
C PRO A 33 -0.56 2.45 6.18
N ASP A 34 -1.36 3.42 5.73
CA ASP A 34 -2.39 4.07 6.54
C ASP A 34 -3.30 3.00 7.17
N LEU A 35 -3.53 3.11 8.48
CA LEU A 35 -4.32 2.14 9.26
C LEU A 35 -5.79 2.55 9.42
N VAL A 36 -6.16 3.77 8.99
CA VAL A 36 -7.53 4.28 9.10
C VAL A 36 -8.44 3.43 8.24
N TRP A 37 -9.66 3.15 8.73
CA TRP A 37 -10.56 2.19 8.07
C TRP A 37 -9.88 0.82 7.87
N GLY A 38 -9.15 0.35 8.88
CA GLY A 38 -8.52 -0.97 8.95
C GLY A 38 -9.07 -1.84 10.08
N THR A 39 -10.17 -1.45 10.72
CA THR A 39 -10.83 -2.16 11.82
C THR A 39 -12.22 -2.64 11.39
N ASP A 40 -12.89 -3.38 12.28
CA ASP A 40 -14.30 -3.76 12.13
C ASP A 40 -14.62 -4.39 10.77
N GLU A 41 -15.58 -3.84 10.04
CA GLU A 41 -16.01 -4.39 8.74
C GLU A 41 -14.94 -4.23 7.65
N ASN A 42 -14.06 -3.23 7.73
CA ASN A 42 -12.97 -3.01 6.80
C ASN A 42 -11.71 -3.83 7.15
N ALA A 43 -11.66 -4.48 8.31
CA ALA A 43 -10.53 -5.30 8.70
C ALA A 43 -10.34 -6.46 7.71
N GLY A 44 -9.08 -6.68 7.32
CA GLY A 44 -8.70 -7.87 6.58
C GLY A 44 -8.68 -9.12 7.46
N PRO A 45 -8.57 -10.32 6.85
CA PRO A 45 -8.31 -11.55 7.58
C PRO A 45 -7.04 -11.45 8.44
N VAL A 46 -7.04 -12.11 9.59
CA VAL A 46 -5.95 -12.03 10.59
C VAL A 46 -4.60 -12.57 10.09
N ASP A 47 -4.60 -13.40 9.04
CA ASP A 47 -3.42 -13.94 8.36
C ASP A 47 -2.85 -12.98 7.30
N ILE A 48 -3.58 -11.91 6.97
CA ILE A 48 -3.19 -10.89 5.98
C ILE A 48 -3.00 -9.52 6.62
N TRP A 49 -3.88 -9.13 7.55
CA TRP A 49 -3.97 -7.78 8.09
C TRP A 49 -4.04 -7.78 9.62
N ASN A 50 -3.24 -6.90 10.22
CA ASN A 50 -3.32 -6.55 11.63
C ASN A 50 -3.69 -5.07 11.75
N SER A 51 -4.82 -4.76 12.40
CA SER A 51 -5.31 -3.38 12.52
C SER A 51 -4.36 -2.39 13.20
N GLN A 52 -3.37 -2.86 13.96
CA GLN A 52 -2.38 -2.01 14.64
C GLN A 52 -1.03 -1.96 13.92
N LYS A 53 -0.71 -2.98 13.10
CA LYS A 53 0.61 -3.15 12.50
C LYS A 53 0.63 -3.11 10.97
N GLY A 54 -0.51 -3.27 10.31
CA GLY A 54 -0.63 -3.30 8.85
C GLY A 54 -0.63 -4.71 8.27
N PHE A 55 -0.12 -4.86 7.06
CA PHE A 55 -0.08 -6.15 6.36
C PHE A 55 1.01 -7.05 6.89
N LEU A 56 0.69 -8.33 7.07
CA LEU A 56 1.68 -9.36 7.37
C LEU A 56 2.53 -9.63 6.12
N VAL A 57 3.85 -9.72 6.30
CA VAL A 57 4.75 -10.19 5.24
C VAL A 57 4.42 -11.63 4.91
N GLN A 58 3.98 -11.89 3.68
CA GLN A 58 3.52 -13.21 3.24
C GLN A 58 4.67 -14.13 2.84
N SER A 59 5.77 -13.56 2.34
CA SER A 59 6.95 -14.33 1.94
C SER A 59 8.22 -13.48 1.89
N ILE A 60 9.33 -14.04 2.35
CA ILE A 60 10.68 -13.51 2.12
C ILE A 60 11.40 -14.18 0.94
N ASN A 61 10.75 -15.15 0.28
CA ASN A 61 11.27 -15.80 -0.91
C ASN A 61 11.03 -14.88 -2.14
N PRO A 62 12.08 -14.51 -2.90
CA PRO A 62 11.96 -13.64 -4.07
C PRO A 62 10.99 -14.15 -5.15
N TYR A 63 10.81 -15.46 -5.27
CA TYR A 63 9.84 -16.04 -6.21
C TYR A 63 8.38 -15.85 -5.80
N SER A 64 8.12 -15.31 -4.61
CA SER A 64 6.78 -15.14 -4.04
C SER A 64 6.52 -13.73 -3.52
N TYR A 65 7.36 -12.74 -3.88
CA TYR A 65 7.13 -11.33 -3.54
C TYR A 65 5.82 -10.75 -4.09
N ALA A 66 5.22 -11.38 -5.10
CA ALA A 66 3.90 -10.99 -5.60
C ALA A 66 2.76 -11.21 -4.58
N LEU A 67 3.02 -11.95 -3.49
CA LEU A 67 2.08 -12.11 -2.37
C LEU A 67 2.18 -10.97 -1.34
N ASN A 68 3.25 -10.18 -1.37
CA ASN A 68 3.46 -9.09 -0.42
C ASN A 68 2.81 -7.80 -0.88
N PHE A 69 2.44 -6.96 0.09
CA PHE A 69 2.03 -5.58 -0.17
C PHE A 69 3.26 -4.72 -0.56
N PRO A 70 3.13 -3.71 -1.43
CA PRO A 70 1.98 -3.43 -2.27
C PRO A 70 2.04 -4.16 -3.62
N THR A 71 0.87 -4.43 -4.20
CA THR A 71 0.74 -4.83 -5.62
C THR A 71 0.33 -3.68 -6.53
N THR A 72 -0.03 -2.54 -5.94
CA THR A 72 -0.46 -1.33 -6.64
C THR A 72 0.31 -0.13 -6.14
N GLY A 73 0.47 0.93 -6.93
CA GLY A 73 1.17 2.13 -6.46
C GLY A 73 0.79 3.40 -7.21
N ALA A 74 1.16 4.53 -6.63
CA ALA A 74 1.09 5.86 -7.22
C ALA A 74 2.23 6.71 -6.64
N ASP A 75 2.54 7.82 -7.29
CA ASP A 75 3.56 8.76 -6.81
C ASP A 75 3.17 9.31 -5.44
N GLY A 76 4.14 9.39 -4.53
CA GLY A 76 3.98 9.99 -3.20
C GLY A 76 3.34 9.07 -2.16
N LEU A 77 2.98 7.83 -2.52
CA LEU A 77 2.56 6.83 -1.54
C LEU A 77 3.74 6.28 -0.76
N TYR A 78 3.46 5.90 0.49
CA TYR A 78 4.48 5.37 1.37
C TYR A 78 3.92 4.35 2.37
N PHE A 79 4.80 3.53 2.90
CA PHE A 79 4.49 2.59 3.97
C PHE A 79 5.72 2.38 4.84
N ASP A 80 5.52 1.94 6.08
CA ASP A 80 6.60 1.76 7.04
C ASP A 80 6.91 0.27 7.23
N LEU A 81 8.18 -0.09 7.36
CA LEU A 81 8.65 -1.44 7.68
C LEU A 81 8.71 -1.63 9.20
N ASP A 82 8.01 -2.63 9.74
CA ASP A 82 8.15 -3.05 11.14
C ASP A 82 9.36 -3.98 11.28
N ILE A 83 10.52 -3.38 11.55
CA ILE A 83 11.81 -4.08 11.64
C ILE A 83 12.09 -4.46 13.10
N GLU A 84 12.24 -5.75 13.37
CA GLU A 84 12.59 -6.28 14.68
C GLU A 84 13.98 -6.94 14.67
N GLY A 85 14.63 -7.01 15.84
CA GLY A 85 15.93 -7.66 16.01
C GLY A 85 17.16 -6.81 15.68
N VAL A 86 16.98 -5.58 15.18
CA VAL A 86 18.07 -4.62 14.91
C VAL A 86 17.59 -3.18 15.13
N ASP A 87 18.53 -2.27 15.44
CA ASP A 87 18.27 -0.84 15.40
C ASP A 87 18.16 -0.37 13.94
N ALA A 88 16.93 -0.11 13.50
CA ALA A 88 16.64 0.28 12.12
C ALA A 88 17.30 1.61 11.71
N SER A 89 17.63 2.49 12.67
CA SER A 89 18.33 3.76 12.40
C SER A 89 19.77 3.55 11.91
N GLN A 90 20.35 2.38 12.16
CA GLN A 90 21.71 2.02 11.77
C GLN A 90 21.76 1.35 10.38
N LEU A 91 20.61 1.06 9.78
CA LEU A 91 20.54 0.41 8.48
C LEU A 91 20.67 1.45 7.36
N THR A 92 21.42 1.05 6.32
CA THR A 92 21.57 1.82 5.09
C THR A 92 20.85 1.12 3.95
N TRP A 93 20.27 1.91 3.05
CA TRP A 93 19.43 1.43 1.96
C TRP A 93 19.79 2.14 0.67
N GLU A 94 19.86 1.39 -0.42
CA GLU A 94 20.02 1.95 -1.76
C GLU A 94 18.64 2.07 -2.43
N PRO A 95 18.32 3.20 -3.10
CA PRO A 95 17.07 3.31 -3.85
C PRO A 95 17.01 2.30 -5.00
N VAL A 96 15.84 1.70 -5.21
CA VAL A 96 15.59 0.73 -6.28
C VAL A 96 14.70 1.38 -7.33
N THR A 97 15.15 1.43 -8.58
CA THR A 97 14.40 2.06 -9.68
C THR A 97 14.14 1.09 -10.83
N HIS A 98 12.87 0.92 -11.19
CA HIS A 98 12.42 0.16 -12.35
C HIS A 98 11.32 0.92 -13.09
N GLU A 99 11.40 1.02 -14.42
CA GLU A 99 10.35 1.62 -15.25
C GLU A 99 9.95 3.04 -14.80
N GLY A 100 10.92 3.84 -14.36
CA GLY A 100 10.68 5.21 -13.88
C GLY A 100 10.00 5.33 -12.51
N ILE A 101 9.76 4.20 -11.81
CA ILE A 101 9.31 4.15 -10.42
C ILE A 101 10.53 3.86 -9.54
N THR A 102 10.73 4.68 -8.52
CA THR A 102 11.79 4.56 -7.52
C THR A 102 11.17 4.30 -6.14
N ALA A 103 11.63 3.25 -5.47
CA ALA A 103 11.38 3.00 -4.06
C ALA A 103 12.60 3.46 -3.25
N THR A 104 12.38 4.40 -2.33
CA THR A 104 13.43 4.92 -1.43
C THR A 104 13.08 4.55 0.00
N VAL A 105 14.06 4.09 0.77
CA VAL A 105 13.88 3.75 2.19
C VAL A 105 14.63 4.75 3.07
N GLU A 106 13.92 5.35 4.03
CA GLU A 106 14.49 6.34 4.94
C GLU A 106 14.04 6.06 6.38
N TRP A 107 14.98 6.18 7.33
CA TRP A 107 14.64 6.29 8.73
C TRP A 107 14.26 7.74 9.07
N LYS A 108 13.12 7.96 9.70
CA LYS A 108 12.62 9.30 10.04
C LYS A 108 11.59 9.26 11.16
N ILE A 109 11.28 10.43 11.71
CA ILE A 109 10.16 10.60 12.63
C ILE A 109 8.87 10.79 11.82
N GLY A 110 7.89 9.90 12.00
CA GLY A 110 6.53 9.95 11.45
C GLY A 110 5.65 11.01 12.11
N LYS A 111 6.14 12.26 12.18
CA LYS A 111 5.47 13.35 12.92
C LYS A 111 4.19 13.88 12.24
N TRP A 112 4.07 13.69 10.92
CA TRP A 112 3.02 14.28 10.09
C TRP A 112 2.04 13.24 9.55
N ASP A 113 2.09 12.03 10.07
CA ASP A 113 1.21 10.96 9.66
C ASP A 113 0.00 11.00 10.58
N ASP A 114 -1.11 11.54 10.09
CA ASP A 114 -2.32 11.77 10.90
C ASP A 114 -2.96 10.48 11.44
N TRP A 115 -2.55 9.32 10.92
CA TRP A 115 -2.98 8.01 11.39
C TRP A 115 -2.10 7.44 12.51
N LEU A 116 -1.06 8.14 12.95
CA LEU A 116 -0.26 7.77 14.11
C LEU A 116 -0.74 8.56 15.33
N ASP A 117 -1.06 7.85 16.42
CA ASP A 117 -1.51 8.47 17.67
C ASP A 117 -0.47 9.43 18.28
N ASN A 118 0.82 9.17 18.01
CA ASN A 118 1.95 10.00 18.42
C ASN A 118 3.07 9.92 17.38
N PRO A 119 3.98 10.91 17.32
CA PRO A 119 5.19 10.80 16.52
C PRO A 119 5.98 9.56 16.89
N GLU A 120 6.27 8.72 15.90
CA GLU A 120 7.01 7.47 16.04
C GLU A 120 8.21 7.45 15.08
N ASP A 121 9.30 6.79 15.46
CA ASP A 121 10.41 6.53 14.55
C ASP A 121 10.02 5.41 13.58
N VAL A 122 10.14 5.67 12.28
CA VAL A 122 9.70 4.74 11.22
C VAL A 122 10.80 4.52 10.20
N THR A 123 10.82 3.33 9.62
CA THR A 123 11.59 3.03 8.41
C THR A 123 10.65 3.04 7.22
N ARG A 124 10.59 4.19 6.54
CA ARG A 124 9.61 4.48 5.50
C ARG A 124 10.11 4.13 4.12
N VAL A 125 9.33 3.33 3.39
CA VAL A 125 9.44 3.16 1.95
C VAL A 125 8.54 4.19 1.27
N THR A 126 9.09 5.02 0.39
CA THR A 126 8.33 5.97 -0.44
C THR A 126 8.43 5.58 -1.91
N LEU A 127 7.29 5.50 -2.58
CA LEU A 127 7.19 5.29 -4.03
C LEU A 127 7.15 6.65 -4.73
N THR A 128 8.17 6.93 -5.55
CA THR A 128 8.21 8.09 -6.44
C THR A 128 8.16 7.58 -7.87
N GLY A 129 7.39 8.20 -8.75
CA GLY A 129 7.30 7.66 -10.09
C GLY A 129 6.53 8.54 -11.07
N PRO A 130 6.16 7.97 -12.24
CA PRO A 130 5.50 8.74 -13.28
C PRO A 130 4.23 9.40 -12.74
N LYS A 131 4.19 10.73 -12.86
CA LYS A 131 3.10 11.57 -12.37
C LYS A 131 2.86 12.74 -13.31
N LEU A 132 1.77 13.45 -13.07
CA LEU A 132 1.62 14.80 -13.59
C LEU A 132 2.49 15.77 -12.81
N ASN A 133 3.40 16.43 -13.50
CA ASN A 133 4.27 17.44 -12.89
C ASN A 133 3.57 18.79 -12.64
N ASN A 134 2.37 18.99 -13.21
CA ASN A 134 1.65 20.27 -13.15
C ASN A 134 0.14 20.05 -13.32
N SER A 135 -0.69 20.66 -12.46
CA SER A 135 -2.16 20.55 -12.51
C SER A 135 -2.75 21.11 -13.82
N TRP A 136 -2.16 22.15 -14.42
CA TRP A 136 -2.60 22.69 -15.71
C TRP A 136 -2.54 21.66 -16.86
N LEU A 137 -1.68 20.64 -16.75
CA LEU A 137 -1.60 19.55 -17.74
C LEU A 137 -2.78 18.57 -17.61
N ALA A 138 -3.43 18.51 -16.45
CA ALA A 138 -4.64 17.72 -16.26
C ALA A 138 -5.80 18.22 -17.14
N GLU A 139 -5.81 19.50 -17.51
CA GLU A 139 -6.83 20.07 -18.39
C GLU A 139 -6.47 20.01 -19.88
N SER A 140 -5.17 19.90 -20.16
CA SER A 140 -4.67 19.87 -21.52
C SER A 140 -5.06 18.54 -22.21
N PRO A 141 -5.24 18.53 -23.55
CA PRO A 141 -5.36 17.28 -24.29
C PRO A 141 -4.16 16.37 -23.99
N SER A 142 -4.45 15.15 -23.57
CA SER A 142 -3.43 14.12 -23.35
C SER A 142 -2.73 13.74 -24.66
N TYR A 143 -1.44 13.47 -24.60
CA TYR A 143 -0.66 12.93 -25.70
C TYR A 143 0.33 11.87 -25.19
N PRO A 144 0.78 10.94 -26.06
CA PRO A 144 1.73 9.90 -25.66
C PRO A 144 3.01 10.51 -25.10
N GLY A 145 3.44 10.06 -23.92
CA GLY A 145 4.66 10.53 -23.27
C GLY A 145 4.51 11.76 -22.38
N LEU A 146 3.30 12.34 -22.25
CA LEU A 146 3.03 13.37 -21.23
C LEU A 146 3.28 12.84 -19.80
N VAL A 147 2.93 11.58 -19.55
CA VAL A 147 3.32 10.83 -18.36
C VAL A 147 3.91 9.51 -18.83
N TYR A 148 5.09 9.12 -18.34
CA TYR A 148 5.68 7.83 -18.67
C TYR A 148 4.75 6.69 -18.22
N LYS A 149 4.58 5.67 -19.06
CA LYS A 149 3.81 4.49 -18.72
C LYS A 149 4.77 3.35 -18.37
N PRO A 150 4.82 2.90 -17.10
CA PRO A 150 5.69 1.81 -16.71
C PRO A 150 5.23 0.48 -17.31
N ASN A 151 6.16 -0.39 -17.69
CA ASN A 151 5.85 -1.77 -18.09
C ASN A 151 5.81 -2.67 -16.85
N LEU A 152 4.60 -2.91 -16.33
CA LEU A 152 4.36 -3.75 -15.15
C LEU A 152 3.94 -5.18 -15.56
N PRO A 153 4.20 -6.21 -14.73
CA PRO A 153 4.69 -6.14 -13.34
C PRO A 153 6.19 -5.91 -13.20
N GLN A 154 6.61 -5.30 -12.08
CA GLN A 154 8.03 -5.12 -11.72
C GLN A 154 8.28 -5.53 -10.26
N THR A 155 9.37 -6.27 -10.03
CA THR A 155 9.80 -6.70 -8.71
C THR A 155 10.73 -5.67 -8.10
N PHE A 156 10.46 -5.28 -6.86
CA PHE A 156 11.32 -4.42 -6.05
C PHE A 156 11.85 -5.24 -4.87
N GLU A 157 13.15 -5.17 -4.61
CA GLU A 157 13.80 -5.82 -3.47
C GLU A 157 14.64 -4.79 -2.72
N LEU A 158 14.19 -4.42 -1.52
CA LEU A 158 14.82 -3.45 -0.65
C LEU A 158 15.72 -4.18 0.33
N VAL A 159 17.00 -3.84 0.34
CA VAL A 159 18.01 -4.52 1.17
C VAL A 159 18.58 -3.53 2.18
N GLY A 160 18.36 -3.80 3.47
CA GLY A 160 18.89 -3.02 4.58
C GLY A 160 20.26 -3.57 4.99
N LYS A 161 21.30 -2.74 4.89
CA LYS A 161 22.69 -3.13 5.16
C LYS A 161 23.23 -2.50 6.44
N ASP A 162 24.07 -3.24 7.17
CA ASP A 162 24.82 -2.72 8.32
C ASP A 162 25.94 -1.76 7.89
N SER A 163 26.62 -1.17 8.87
CA SER A 163 27.76 -0.26 8.64
C SER A 163 28.98 -0.91 7.96
N LYS A 164 29.02 -2.24 7.84
CA LYS A 164 30.05 -3.00 7.14
C LYS A 164 29.60 -3.40 5.73
N GLY A 165 28.37 -3.05 5.33
CA GLY A 165 27.79 -3.40 4.04
C GLY A 165 27.21 -4.81 3.98
N HIS A 166 27.05 -5.51 5.10
CA HIS A 166 26.38 -6.81 5.12
C HIS A 166 24.87 -6.63 5.04
N GLU A 167 24.20 -7.47 4.27
CA GLU A 167 22.74 -7.52 4.20
C GLU A 167 22.18 -8.08 5.51
N VAL A 168 21.28 -7.32 6.14
CA VAL A 168 20.72 -7.63 7.46
C VAL A 168 19.25 -8.01 7.36
N VAL A 169 18.49 -7.26 6.56
CA VAL A 169 17.06 -7.50 6.30
C VAL A 169 16.76 -7.23 4.83
N THR A 170 15.75 -7.93 4.31
CA THR A 170 15.27 -7.73 2.94
C THR A 170 13.75 -7.67 2.94
N TYR A 171 13.19 -6.75 2.18
CA TYR A 171 11.78 -6.67 1.88
C TYR A 171 11.54 -6.61 0.38
N GLY A 172 10.72 -7.49 -0.16
CA GLY A 172 10.40 -7.49 -1.58
C GLY A 172 8.91 -7.52 -1.88
N PHE A 173 8.52 -6.86 -2.96
CA PHE A 173 7.14 -6.77 -3.43
C PHE A 173 7.11 -6.66 -4.96
N VAL A 174 5.94 -6.86 -5.56
CA VAL A 174 5.76 -6.76 -7.01
C VAL A 174 4.64 -5.78 -7.34
N LEU A 175 4.98 -4.64 -7.93
CA LEU A 175 3.98 -3.72 -8.46
C LEU A 175 3.39 -4.28 -9.75
N GLN A 176 2.08 -4.52 -9.74
CA GLN A 176 1.31 -4.99 -10.88
C GLN A 176 0.59 -3.85 -11.61
N LYS A 177 0.21 -2.79 -10.88
CA LYS A 177 -0.48 -1.63 -11.44
C LYS A 177 0.08 -0.32 -10.90
N TRP A 178 0.12 0.70 -11.76
CA TRP A 178 0.47 2.06 -11.39
C TRP A 178 -0.67 3.01 -11.71
N PHE A 179 -0.97 3.89 -10.76
CA PHE A 179 -2.04 4.86 -10.82
C PHE A 179 -1.50 6.28 -10.96
N VAL A 180 -2.18 7.08 -11.78
CA VAL A 180 -1.86 8.48 -12.01
C VAL A 180 -3.10 9.30 -11.71
N LEU A 181 -2.99 10.18 -10.71
CA LEU A 181 -4.02 11.15 -10.37
C LEU A 181 -4.06 12.26 -11.43
N ARG A 182 -5.27 12.60 -11.86
CA ARG A 182 -5.60 13.74 -12.72
C ARG A 182 -6.34 14.79 -11.88
N ASP A 183 -5.58 15.52 -11.09
CA ASP A 183 -6.03 16.67 -10.32
C ASP A 183 -6.17 17.89 -11.25
N ALA A 184 -7.40 18.38 -11.41
CA ALA A 184 -7.76 19.46 -12.34
C ALA A 184 -8.20 20.75 -11.61
N ASP A 185 -7.75 20.98 -10.37
CA ASP A 185 -8.07 22.16 -9.55
C ASP A 185 -9.59 22.44 -9.53
N ASP A 186 -10.38 21.50 -9.02
CA ASP A 186 -11.85 21.57 -8.84
C ASP A 186 -12.71 21.71 -10.12
N ARG A 187 -12.13 21.54 -11.32
CA ARG A 187 -12.88 21.62 -12.60
C ARG A 187 -13.61 20.33 -13.00
N TRP A 188 -13.46 19.27 -12.22
CA TRP A 188 -14.10 17.95 -12.32
C TRP A 188 -14.57 17.54 -13.73
N PRO A 189 -13.65 17.16 -14.63
CA PRO A 189 -14.01 16.71 -15.98
C PRO A 189 -14.91 15.48 -15.90
N GLY A 190 -16.03 15.46 -16.62
CA GLY A 190 -16.91 14.28 -16.65
C GLY A 190 -16.20 13.02 -17.16
N VAL A 191 -16.75 11.85 -16.81
CA VAL A 191 -16.18 10.51 -17.12
C VAL A 191 -15.65 10.35 -18.55
N PRO A 192 -16.36 10.78 -19.62
CA PRO A 192 -15.83 10.66 -20.99
C PRO A 192 -14.53 11.45 -21.22
N SER A 193 -14.38 12.61 -20.56
CA SER A 193 -13.15 13.41 -20.62
C SER A 193 -12.01 12.70 -19.88
N HIS A 194 -12.29 12.06 -18.75
CA HIS A 194 -11.31 11.26 -18.02
C HIS A 194 -10.84 10.05 -18.82
N ALA A 195 -11.76 9.26 -19.37
CA ALA A 195 -11.42 8.10 -20.19
C ALA A 195 -10.52 8.46 -21.37
N LYS A 196 -10.94 9.46 -22.17
CA LYS A 196 -10.16 9.93 -23.33
C LYS A 196 -8.76 10.42 -22.93
N TRP A 197 -8.66 11.09 -21.78
CA TRP A 197 -7.39 11.61 -21.30
C TRP A 197 -6.45 10.48 -20.85
N CYS A 198 -6.96 9.49 -20.10
CA CYS A 198 -6.17 8.31 -19.73
C CYS A 198 -5.68 7.56 -20.97
N GLU A 199 -6.56 7.34 -21.95
CA GLU A 199 -6.23 6.66 -23.21
C GLU A 199 -5.11 7.37 -23.98
N GLY A 200 -5.13 8.71 -24.05
CA GLY A 200 -4.08 9.47 -24.73
C GLY A 200 -2.71 9.38 -24.05
N LEU A 201 -2.64 9.01 -22.77
CA LEU A 201 -1.39 8.68 -22.07
C LEU A 201 -0.93 7.23 -22.30
N GLY A 202 -1.77 6.39 -22.92
CA GLY A 202 -1.58 4.94 -23.00
C GLY A 202 -2.02 4.19 -21.74
N TYR A 203 -2.70 4.88 -20.82
CA TYR A 203 -3.37 4.34 -19.63
C TYR A 203 -4.84 4.05 -19.96
N ARG A 204 -5.63 3.67 -18.95
CA ARG A 204 -7.09 3.57 -19.05
C ARG A 204 -7.77 4.12 -17.80
N LEU A 205 -9.07 4.39 -17.91
CA LEU A 205 -9.92 4.60 -16.74
C LEU A 205 -9.94 3.30 -15.90
N PRO A 206 -9.90 3.37 -14.56
CA PRO A 206 -10.00 2.19 -13.72
C PRO A 206 -11.36 1.51 -13.87
N LYS A 207 -11.41 0.23 -13.52
CA LYS A 207 -12.64 -0.48 -13.18
C LYS A 207 -12.75 -0.52 -11.65
N ALA A 208 -13.94 -0.80 -11.13
CA ALA A 208 -14.15 -0.94 -9.69
C ALA A 208 -13.19 -1.95 -9.07
N LYS A 209 -12.98 -3.11 -9.72
CA LYS A 209 -11.99 -4.12 -9.30
C LYS A 209 -10.53 -3.66 -9.31
N ASP A 210 -10.20 -2.53 -9.92
CA ASP A 210 -8.86 -1.95 -9.79
C ASP A 210 -8.72 -1.16 -8.50
N LEU A 211 -9.83 -0.70 -7.90
CA LEU A 211 -9.87 0.21 -6.76
C LEU A 211 -10.32 -0.44 -5.46
N THR A 212 -11.30 -1.34 -5.51
CA THR A 212 -11.95 -1.92 -4.33
C THR A 212 -12.33 -3.39 -4.52
N ASN A 213 -12.37 -4.15 -3.43
CA ASN A 213 -13.00 -5.46 -3.35
C ASN A 213 -14.44 -5.43 -2.80
N ALA A 214 -15.05 -4.24 -2.73
CA ALA A 214 -16.44 -4.07 -2.35
C ALA A 214 -17.38 -4.96 -3.17
N ILE A 215 -18.41 -5.48 -2.50
CA ILE A 215 -19.48 -6.24 -3.13
C ILE A 215 -20.83 -5.64 -2.77
N CYS A 216 -21.69 -5.59 -3.76
CA CYS A 216 -23.07 -5.17 -3.59
C CYS A 216 -23.88 -6.37 -3.13
N LEU A 217 -24.01 -6.52 -1.81
CA LEU A 217 -24.90 -7.53 -1.25
C LEU A 217 -26.34 -7.03 -1.35
N ASP A 218 -27.23 -7.88 -1.85
CA ASP A 218 -28.67 -7.59 -1.86
C ASP A 218 -29.30 -8.03 -0.52
N TYR A 219 -28.71 -7.62 0.62
CA TYR A 219 -29.25 -8.00 1.93
C TYR A 219 -30.42 -7.07 2.27
N ASP A 220 -31.58 -7.66 2.55
CA ASP A 220 -32.77 -7.04 3.15
C ASP A 220 -33.48 -5.89 2.40
N HIS A 221 -33.32 -5.76 1.07
CA HIS A 221 -33.93 -4.63 0.32
C HIS A 221 -33.57 -3.26 0.95
N ASN A 222 -32.38 -3.14 1.54
CA ASN A 222 -31.89 -1.82 1.96
C ASN A 222 -31.76 -0.94 0.70
N PRO A 223 -32.45 0.21 0.59
CA PRO A 223 -32.33 1.11 -0.56
C PRO A 223 -30.89 1.54 -0.86
N ASP A 224 -29.97 1.49 0.11
CA ASP A 224 -28.56 1.78 -0.12
C ASP A 224 -27.85 0.74 -1.02
N ASN A 225 -28.40 -0.48 -1.16
CA ASN A 225 -27.83 -1.51 -2.02
C ASN A 225 -28.07 -1.25 -3.53
N ASP A 226 -28.98 -0.33 -3.89
CA ASP A 226 -29.16 0.11 -5.29
C ASP A 226 -27.98 0.96 -5.79
N LEU A 227 -27.13 1.44 -4.89
CA LEU A 227 -26.02 2.36 -5.19
C LEU A 227 -24.86 1.69 -5.94
N CYS A 228 -24.76 0.36 -5.96
CA CYS A 228 -23.64 -0.30 -6.63
C CYS A 228 -24.05 -1.53 -7.47
N ARG A 229 -25.35 -1.82 -7.58
CA ARG A 229 -25.88 -2.95 -8.37
C ARG A 229 -25.29 -2.98 -9.79
N GLY A 230 -24.65 -4.09 -10.13
CA GLY A 230 -24.03 -4.33 -11.44
C GLY A 230 -22.51 -4.09 -11.47
N VAL A 231 -21.94 -3.51 -10.42
CA VAL A 231 -20.49 -3.34 -10.28
C VAL A 231 -19.85 -4.62 -9.76
N VAL A 232 -18.68 -4.96 -10.32
CA VAL A 232 -17.87 -6.10 -9.88
C VAL A 232 -16.57 -5.58 -9.28
N GLY A 233 -16.46 -5.66 -7.96
CA GLY A 233 -15.22 -5.43 -7.23
C GLY A 233 -14.18 -6.52 -7.45
N ALA A 234 -13.00 -6.32 -6.88
CA ALA A 234 -11.92 -7.31 -6.89
C ALA A 234 -12.25 -8.51 -6.00
N THR A 235 -11.46 -9.56 -6.15
CA THR A 235 -11.53 -10.77 -5.32
C THR A 235 -10.29 -10.90 -4.47
N PRO A 236 -10.39 -11.43 -3.24
CA PRO A 236 -11.62 -11.88 -2.59
C PRO A 236 -12.51 -10.71 -2.18
N SER A 237 -13.81 -10.87 -2.37
CA SER A 237 -14.81 -9.84 -2.05
C SER A 237 -14.85 -9.54 -0.55
N SER A 238 -15.18 -8.31 -0.22
CA SER A 238 -15.46 -7.90 1.16
C SER A 238 -16.82 -8.41 1.63
N SER A 239 -17.21 -8.04 2.86
CA SER A 239 -18.51 -8.36 3.44
C SER A 239 -19.65 -7.41 3.03
N GLY A 240 -19.40 -6.40 2.19
CA GLY A 240 -20.39 -5.38 1.89
C GLY A 240 -19.89 -4.33 0.90
N ASN A 241 -20.60 -3.21 0.78
CA ASN A 241 -20.22 -2.11 -0.11
C ASN A 241 -19.14 -1.21 0.51
N HIS A 242 -18.02 -1.82 0.88
CA HIS A 242 -16.83 -1.19 1.44
C HIS A 242 -15.67 -2.14 1.17
N TYR A 243 -14.42 -1.67 1.18
CA TYR A 243 -13.29 -2.58 1.08
C TYR A 243 -13.12 -3.39 2.36
N GLN A 244 -12.44 -4.54 2.24
CA GLN A 244 -11.77 -5.22 3.35
C GLN A 244 -10.29 -5.32 3.04
N ARG A 245 -9.40 -4.92 3.97
CA ARG A 245 -7.95 -4.88 3.74
C ARG A 245 -7.42 -6.21 3.21
N ARG A 246 -6.93 -6.19 1.97
CA ARG A 246 -6.48 -7.36 1.23
C ARG A 246 -5.36 -6.97 0.28
N ILE A 247 -4.39 -7.85 0.10
CA ILE A 247 -3.32 -7.72 -0.89
C ILE A 247 -3.84 -8.22 -2.24
N GLY A 248 -3.62 -7.46 -3.31
CA GLY A 248 -4.02 -7.83 -4.67
C GLY A 248 -5.49 -7.61 -4.99
N ALA A 249 -6.25 -6.92 -4.13
CA ALA A 249 -7.71 -6.82 -4.25
C ALA A 249 -8.21 -5.36 -4.39
N GLY A 250 -7.41 -4.49 -5.01
CA GLY A 250 -7.80 -3.11 -5.30
C GLY A 250 -6.87 -2.09 -4.67
N PHE A 251 -6.74 -0.94 -5.31
CA PHE A 251 -5.84 0.13 -4.89
C PHE A 251 -6.20 0.69 -3.51
N PHE A 252 -7.45 1.12 -3.29
CA PHE A 252 -7.88 1.63 -1.98
C PHE A 252 -7.96 0.52 -0.94
N THR A 253 -8.23 -0.72 -1.37
CA THR A 253 -8.20 -1.90 -0.50
C THR A 253 -6.80 -2.16 0.10
N GLU A 254 -5.74 -1.91 -0.67
CA GLU A 254 -4.37 -2.02 -0.19
C GLU A 254 -3.96 -0.78 0.61
N TRP A 255 -4.13 0.41 0.07
CA TRP A 255 -3.56 1.63 0.65
C TRP A 255 -4.41 2.27 1.73
N GLY A 256 -5.72 2.03 1.75
CA GLY A 256 -6.64 2.62 2.73
C GLY A 256 -7.02 4.04 2.38
N LYS A 257 -7.17 4.87 3.41
CA LYS A 257 -7.63 6.24 3.25
C LYS A 257 -6.57 7.11 2.58
N MET A 258 -6.82 7.45 1.32
CA MET A 258 -5.81 8.08 0.48
C MET A 258 -5.43 9.51 0.89
N TYR A 259 -6.37 10.24 1.51
CA TYR A 259 -6.22 11.65 1.86
C TYR A 259 -5.02 11.95 2.77
N TYR A 260 -4.62 11.01 3.63
CA TYR A 260 -3.50 11.21 4.55
C TYR A 260 -2.13 10.99 3.89
N TYR A 261 -2.11 10.48 2.66
CA TYR A 261 -0.90 10.47 1.83
C TYR A 261 -0.70 11.84 1.19
N TYR A 262 -0.28 12.82 1.98
CA TYR A 262 -0.10 14.21 1.52
C TYR A 262 0.77 14.35 0.26
N GLY A 263 1.81 13.52 0.12
CA GLY A 263 2.67 13.50 -1.05
C GLY A 263 1.97 13.02 -2.34
N ALA A 264 0.95 12.17 -2.20
CA ALA A 264 0.19 11.59 -3.31
C ALA A 264 -0.98 12.47 -3.78
N ARG A 265 -1.38 13.46 -2.96
CA ARG A 265 -2.36 14.50 -3.28
C ARG A 265 -3.78 14.02 -3.61
N PHE A 266 -4.15 12.81 -3.20
CA PHE A 266 -5.52 12.32 -3.36
C PHE A 266 -6.49 13.09 -2.45
N GLY A 267 -7.66 13.42 -2.99
CA GLY A 267 -8.78 13.96 -2.22
C GLY A 267 -9.50 12.89 -1.39
N ASN A 268 -10.33 13.35 -0.44
CA ASN A 268 -11.30 12.51 0.26
C ASN A 268 -12.61 12.47 -0.53
N ASP A 269 -12.57 11.83 -1.71
CA ASP A 269 -13.59 11.92 -2.74
C ASP A 269 -13.85 10.56 -3.44
N GLY A 270 -14.85 10.53 -4.33
CA GLY A 270 -15.07 9.43 -5.26
C GLY A 270 -14.16 9.51 -6.48
N TYR A 271 -13.78 8.36 -7.04
CA TYR A 271 -13.03 8.27 -8.30
C TYR A 271 -13.82 7.46 -9.32
N SER A 272 -14.09 8.08 -10.48
CA SER A 272 -14.92 7.50 -11.54
C SER A 272 -14.34 6.20 -12.10
N VAL A 273 -15.19 5.20 -12.33
CA VAL A 273 -14.81 3.93 -12.96
C VAL A 273 -15.49 3.73 -14.31
N SER A 274 -14.93 2.81 -15.10
CA SER A 274 -15.42 2.45 -16.45
C SER A 274 -16.53 1.40 -16.45
N ASP A 275 -16.92 0.88 -15.28
CA ASP A 275 -18.01 -0.08 -15.16
C ASP A 275 -19.34 0.55 -15.64
N PRO A 276 -20.11 -0.17 -16.48
CA PRO A 276 -21.32 0.38 -17.08
C PRO A 276 -22.42 0.54 -16.03
N SER A 277 -23.04 1.73 -15.99
CA SER A 277 -24.28 1.92 -15.23
C SER A 277 -25.48 1.27 -15.93
N THR A 278 -26.50 0.94 -15.13
CA THR A 278 -27.78 0.41 -15.62
C THR A 278 -28.67 1.48 -16.28
N ASP A 279 -28.32 2.77 -16.13
CA ASP A 279 -28.96 3.87 -16.86
C ASP A 279 -27.94 4.82 -17.50
N ASN A 280 -28.39 5.60 -18.49
CA ASN A 280 -27.55 6.58 -19.21
C ASN A 280 -27.43 7.93 -18.49
N LYS A 281 -27.85 8.03 -17.22
CA LYS A 281 -27.88 9.28 -16.43
C LYS A 281 -26.92 9.24 -15.24
N THR A 282 -26.31 8.09 -14.99
CA THR A 282 -25.43 7.84 -13.86
C THR A 282 -24.17 7.11 -14.31
N TYR A 283 -23.14 7.19 -13.47
CA TYR A 283 -21.90 6.43 -13.58
C TYR A 283 -21.51 5.91 -12.20
N PHE A 284 -20.53 5.01 -12.13
CA PHE A 284 -20.03 4.53 -10.85
C PHE A 284 -18.74 5.24 -10.46
N ALA A 285 -18.58 5.48 -9.16
CA ALA A 285 -17.34 5.95 -8.55
C ALA A 285 -17.01 5.10 -7.33
N VAL A 286 -15.73 5.09 -6.94
CA VAL A 286 -15.27 4.42 -5.72
C VAL A 286 -14.65 5.45 -4.79
N THR A 287 -15.09 5.50 -3.54
CA THR A 287 -14.56 6.41 -2.53
C THR A 287 -13.12 6.04 -2.15
N SER A 288 -12.28 7.04 -1.93
CA SER A 288 -10.87 6.85 -1.57
C SER A 288 -10.60 6.63 -0.08
N PHE A 289 -11.64 6.60 0.77
CA PHE A 289 -11.49 6.43 2.21
C PHE A 289 -11.85 5.03 2.70
N ASP A 290 -12.97 4.46 2.28
CA ASP A 290 -13.46 3.13 2.68
C ASP A 290 -13.75 2.19 1.50
N GLY A 291 -13.54 2.64 0.26
CA GLY A 291 -13.73 1.84 -0.94
C GLY A 291 -15.18 1.53 -1.27
N GLU A 292 -16.13 2.29 -0.73
CA GLU A 292 -17.54 2.25 -1.09
C GLU A 292 -17.73 2.55 -2.59
N VAL A 293 -18.59 1.78 -3.24
CA VAL A 293 -19.02 2.04 -4.62
C VAL A 293 -20.29 2.89 -4.60
N LEU A 294 -20.24 4.04 -5.27
CA LEU A 294 -21.35 4.98 -5.39
C LEU A 294 -21.90 4.98 -6.82
N ARG A 295 -23.23 5.13 -6.93
CA ARG A 295 -23.91 5.46 -8.19
C ARG A 295 -24.15 6.96 -8.23
N THR A 296 -23.48 7.62 -9.15
CA THR A 296 -23.36 9.08 -9.18
C THR A 296 -24.07 9.67 -10.40
N PRO A 297 -24.89 10.73 -10.24
CA PRO A 297 -25.45 11.48 -11.36
C PRO A 297 -24.37 12.12 -12.25
N LEU A 298 -24.59 12.19 -13.57
CA LEU A 298 -23.62 12.78 -14.51
C LEU A 298 -23.27 14.27 -14.27
N ASN A 299 -24.04 15.00 -13.46
CA ASN A 299 -23.78 16.39 -13.09
C ASN A 299 -22.90 16.56 -11.83
N VAL A 300 -22.61 15.46 -11.12
CA VAL A 300 -21.59 15.44 -10.06
C VAL A 300 -20.28 15.07 -10.71
N GLY A 301 -19.25 15.87 -10.46
CA GLY A 301 -17.91 15.66 -10.97
C GLY A 301 -16.98 15.21 -9.86
N TYR A 302 -15.98 14.44 -10.24
CA TYR A 302 -14.91 13.97 -9.37
C TYR A 302 -13.54 14.27 -9.99
N GLU A 303 -12.49 14.09 -9.21
CA GLU A 303 -11.13 13.98 -9.73
C GLU A 303 -10.95 12.75 -10.64
N GLY A 304 -9.99 12.84 -11.56
CA GLY A 304 -9.71 11.76 -12.48
C GLY A 304 -8.62 10.83 -11.95
N LEU A 305 -8.75 9.54 -12.24
CA LEU A 305 -7.72 8.55 -11.94
C LEU A 305 -7.49 7.69 -13.18
N CYS A 306 -6.22 7.46 -13.52
CA CYS A 306 -5.83 6.57 -14.59
C CYS A 306 -5.02 5.41 -14.02
N VAL A 307 -5.13 4.24 -14.65
CA VAL A 307 -4.37 3.05 -14.29
C VAL A 307 -3.68 2.46 -15.52
N THR A 308 -2.51 1.85 -15.32
CA THR A 308 -1.85 1.06 -16.36
C THR A 308 -2.81 -0.03 -16.89
N PRO A 309 -2.81 -0.31 -18.21
CA PRO A 309 -3.74 -1.27 -18.83
C PRO A 309 -3.82 -2.63 -18.15
#